data_AF-A0A3B9IIL6-F1
#
_entry.id   AF-A0A3B9IIL6-F1
#
_cell.length_a   1.000
_cell.length_b   1.000
_cell.length_c   1.000
_cell.angle_alpha   90.00
_cell.angle_beta   90.00
_cell.angle_gamma   90.00
#
_symmetry.space_group_name_H-M   'P 1'
#
loop_
_entity.id
_entity.type
_entity.pdbx_description
1 polymer ?
#
loop_
_entity_poly.entity_id
_entity_poly.type
_entity_poly.pdbx_seq_one_letter_code
_entity_poly.pdbx_strand_id
1 'polypeptide(L)'
;QVLQHRMVDMVIATEEARSAALHGALMAEDPDPAARSRALSLTKIEIGRTATKVGQEAVQLHGAMGVTAELAIGHYFKRLTAIAASFGDADWHIRRIARIDAAARSAA
;
A
#
# COMPACT_ATOMS: atom_id res chain seq x y z
N GLN A 1 -7.68 -18.73 -17.65
CA GLN A 1 -8.72 -17.69 -17.54
C GLN A 1 -8.77 -17.06 -16.15
N VAL A 2 -9.36 -17.66 -15.11
CA VAL A 2 -9.47 -17.00 -13.78
C VAL A 2 -8.10 -16.67 -13.16
N LEU A 3 -7.14 -17.59 -13.19
CA LEU A 3 -5.79 -17.35 -12.63
C LEU A 3 -5.03 -16.25 -13.39
N GLN A 4 -5.13 -16.22 -14.72
CA GLN A 4 -4.50 -15.20 -15.55
C GLN A 4 -5.09 -13.82 -15.27
N HIS A 5 -6.41 -13.71 -15.12
CA HIS A 5 -7.06 -12.45 -14.78
C HIS A 5 -6.57 -11.91 -13.42
N ARG A 6 -6.51 -12.78 -12.39
CA ARG A 6 -5.97 -12.43 -11.08
C ARG A 6 -4.51 -11.95 -11.15
N MET A 7 -3.68 -12.62 -11.95
CA MET A 7 -2.29 -12.21 -12.16
C MET A 7 -2.19 -10.83 -12.81
N VAL A 8 -3.06 -10.52 -13.78
CA VAL A 8 -3.14 -9.18 -14.39
C VAL A 8 -3.53 -8.14 -13.34
N ASP A 9 -4.52 -8.42 -12.50
CA ASP A 9 -4.96 -7.50 -11.44
C ASP A 9 -3.87 -7.25 -10.38
N MET A 10 -3.02 -8.24 -10.11
CA MET A 10 -1.87 -8.09 -9.22
C MET A 10 -0.79 -7.22 -9.84
N VAL A 11 -0.53 -7.36 -11.14
CA VAL A 11 0.44 -6.52 -11.88
C VAL A 11 -0.04 -5.08 -11.89
N ILE A 12 -1.32 -4.83 -12.22
CA ILE A 12 -1.90 -3.50 -12.22
C ILE A 12 -1.75 -2.84 -10.85
N ALA A 13 -2.17 -3.53 -9.77
CA ALA A 13 -2.06 -3.00 -8.41
C ALA A 13 -0.60 -2.69 -8.02
N THR A 14 0.36 -3.51 -8.48
CA THR A 14 1.78 -3.30 -8.20
C THR A 14 2.31 -2.05 -8.91
N GLU A 15 1.91 -1.80 -10.15
CA GLU A 15 2.31 -0.61 -10.90
C GLU A 15 1.62 0.67 -10.41
N GLU A 16 0.38 0.58 -9.95
CA GLU A 16 -0.30 1.67 -9.22
C GLU A 16 0.46 2.03 -7.94
N ALA A 17 0.83 1.03 -7.13
CA ALA A 17 1.64 1.23 -5.93
C ALA A 17 3.02 1.83 -6.22
N ARG A 18 3.68 1.39 -7.30
CA ARG A 18 4.95 1.98 -7.76
C ARG A 18 4.78 3.46 -8.11
N SER A 19 3.71 3.80 -8.83
CA SER A 19 3.41 5.19 -9.22
C SER A 19 3.12 6.06 -8.00
N ALA A 20 2.35 5.54 -7.04
CA ALA A 20 2.07 6.22 -5.77
C ALA A 20 3.33 6.43 -4.93
N ALA A 21 4.26 5.47 -4.91
CA ALA A 21 5.55 5.61 -4.25
C ALA A 21 6.41 6.70 -4.89
N LEU A 22 6.49 6.75 -6.22
CA LEU A 22 7.20 7.79 -6.95
C LEU A 22 6.60 9.17 -6.66
N HIS A 23 5.27 9.30 -6.71
CA HIS A 23 4.59 10.55 -6.34
C HIS A 23 4.89 10.95 -4.89
N GLY A 24 4.83 10.00 -3.95
CA GLY A 24 5.17 10.26 -2.54
C GLY A 24 6.60 10.74 -2.36
N ALA A 25 7.57 10.18 -3.11
CA ALA A 25 8.95 10.61 -3.09
C ALA A 25 9.11 12.06 -3.60
N LEU A 26 8.43 12.43 -4.69
CA LEU A 26 8.42 13.80 -5.21
C LEU A 26 7.81 14.79 -4.21
N MET A 27 6.78 14.37 -3.47
CA MET A 27 6.10 15.22 -2.48
C MET A 27 6.80 15.26 -1.12
N ALA A 28 7.83 14.43 -0.90
CA ALA A 28 8.52 14.36 0.39
C ALA A 28 9.25 15.67 0.76
N GLU A 29 9.54 16.52 -0.23
CA GLU A 29 10.23 17.80 -0.05
C GLU A 29 9.32 19.01 -0.35
N ASP A 30 8.01 18.79 -0.54
CA ASP A 30 7.06 19.88 -0.80
C ASP A 30 7.11 20.90 0.34
N PRO A 31 7.18 22.23 0.08
CA PRO A 31 7.32 23.23 1.14
C PRO A 31 6.08 23.32 2.06
N ASP A 32 4.88 23.01 1.57
CA ASP A 32 3.67 23.00 2.38
C ASP A 32 3.60 21.73 3.24
N PRO A 33 3.69 21.85 4.59
CA PRO A 33 3.62 20.68 5.48
C PRO A 33 2.30 19.92 5.38
N ALA A 34 1.19 20.60 5.03
CA ALA A 34 -0.13 19.97 4.89
C ALA A 34 -0.18 19.12 3.61
N ALA A 35 0.18 19.69 2.45
CA ALA A 35 0.30 18.96 1.19
C ALA A 35 1.25 17.76 1.31
N ARG A 36 2.46 17.97 1.85
CA ARG A 36 3.46 16.92 2.10
C ARG A 36 2.90 15.78 2.96
N SER A 37 2.32 16.11 4.12
CA SER A 37 1.77 15.12 5.05
C SER A 37 0.61 14.33 4.46
N ARG A 38 -0.23 14.99 3.66
CA ARG A 38 -1.37 14.38 2.97
C ARG A 38 -0.91 13.42 1.89
N ALA A 39 0.02 13.83 1.03
CA ALA A 39 0.58 13.01 -0.04
C ALA A 39 1.26 11.75 0.50
N LEU A 40 2.13 11.89 1.51
CA LEU A 40 2.80 10.74 2.13
C LEU A 40 1.81 9.76 2.79
N SER A 41 0.71 10.28 3.35
CA SER A 41 -0.34 9.43 3.93
C SER A 41 -1.12 8.68 2.86
N LEU A 42 -1.45 9.32 1.74
CA LEU A 42 -2.09 8.66 0.60
C LEU A 42 -1.19 7.57 0.01
N THR A 43 0.10 7.86 -0.21
CA THR A 43 1.08 6.88 -0.65
C THR A 43 1.12 5.68 0.29
N LYS A 44 1.14 5.90 1.61
CA LYS A 44 1.20 4.79 2.58
C LYS A 44 -0.07 3.93 2.61
N ILE A 45 -1.25 4.54 2.42
CA ILE A 45 -2.52 3.79 2.27
C ILE A 45 -2.44 2.88 1.05
N GLU A 46 -1.99 3.40 -0.09
CA GLU A 46 -1.90 2.65 -1.34
C GLU A 46 -0.91 1.48 -1.24
N ILE A 47 0.28 1.73 -0.70
CA ILE A 47 1.28 0.68 -0.45
C ILE A 47 0.73 -0.42 0.47
N GLY A 48 0.06 -0.03 1.57
CA GLY A 48 -0.49 -1.00 2.53
C GLY A 48 -1.60 -1.88 1.93
N ARG A 49 -2.50 -1.27 1.14
CA ARG A 49 -3.58 -1.98 0.43
C ARG A 49 -3.02 -2.95 -0.61
N THR A 50 -2.10 -2.49 -1.46
CA THR A 50 -1.49 -3.32 -2.50
C THR A 50 -0.66 -4.45 -1.90
N ALA A 51 0.12 -4.18 -0.84
CA ALA A 51 0.88 -5.21 -0.13
C ALA A 51 -0.02 -6.34 0.40
N THR A 52 -1.17 -5.98 0.96
CA THR A 52 -2.17 -6.94 1.46
C THR A 52 -2.78 -7.75 0.32
N LYS A 53 -3.28 -7.07 -0.72
CA LYS A 53 -3.91 -7.70 -1.90
C LYS A 53 -2.95 -8.66 -2.59
N VAL A 54 -1.79 -8.17 -3.01
CA VAL A 54 -0.79 -8.97 -3.75
C VAL A 54 -0.26 -10.11 -2.89
N GLY A 55 -0.03 -9.88 -1.60
CA GLY A 55 0.45 -10.92 -0.69
C GLY A 55 -0.55 -12.08 -0.55
N GLN A 56 -1.82 -11.78 -0.31
CA GLN A 56 -2.88 -12.80 -0.16
C GLN A 56 -3.11 -13.56 -1.47
N GLU A 57 -3.18 -12.83 -2.58
CA GLU A 57 -3.35 -13.40 -3.92
C GLU A 57 -2.19 -14.32 -4.28
N ALA A 58 -0.95 -13.92 -3.97
CA ALA A 58 0.22 -14.73 -4.23
C ALA A 58 0.23 -16.03 -3.43
N VAL A 59 -0.18 -16.02 -2.14
CA VAL A 59 -0.36 -17.26 -1.36
C VAL A 59 -1.43 -18.16 -2.00
N GLN A 60 -2.58 -17.58 -2.39
CA GLN A 60 -3.69 -18.33 -2.96
C GLN A 60 -3.36 -18.96 -4.32
N LEU A 61 -2.55 -18.29 -5.16
CA LEU A 61 -2.09 -18.85 -6.45
C LEU A 61 -1.24 -20.12 -6.26
N HIS A 62 -0.56 -20.25 -5.13
CA HIS A 62 0.27 -21.42 -4.80
C HIS A 62 -0.48 -22.52 -4.02
N GLY A 63 -1.75 -22.29 -3.67
CA GLY A 63 -2.56 -23.24 -2.91
C GLY A 63 -1.92 -23.62 -1.57
N ALA A 64 -2.02 -24.88 -1.18
CA ALA A 64 -1.42 -25.37 0.08
C ALA A 64 0.11 -25.19 0.11
N MET A 65 0.81 -25.23 -1.03
CA MET A 65 2.25 -24.95 -1.07
C MET A 65 2.57 -23.49 -0.69
N GLY A 66 1.61 -22.57 -0.85
CA GLY A 66 1.76 -21.16 -0.51
C GLY A 66 1.95 -20.88 0.98
N VAL A 67 1.60 -21.82 1.86
CA VAL A 67 1.72 -21.67 3.33
C VAL A 67 2.89 -22.46 3.92
N THR A 68 3.60 -23.21 3.08
CA THR A 68 4.74 -24.04 3.49
C THR A 68 6.06 -23.27 3.48
N ALA A 69 7.13 -23.89 3.96
CA ALA A 69 8.49 -23.35 3.89
C ALA A 69 9.23 -23.74 2.60
N GLU A 70 8.61 -24.49 1.69
CA GLU A 70 9.26 -24.96 0.46
C GLU A 70 9.45 -23.85 -0.57
N LEU A 71 8.65 -22.79 -0.49
CA LEU A 71 8.69 -21.63 -1.38
C LEU A 71 8.90 -20.34 -0.59
N ALA A 72 9.59 -19.38 -1.20
CA ALA A 72 9.83 -18.06 -0.60
C ALA A 72 8.56 -17.21 -0.42
N ILE A 73 7.42 -17.65 -0.94
CA ILE A 73 6.16 -16.91 -0.93
C ILE A 73 5.70 -16.55 0.48
N GLY A 74 5.86 -17.45 1.46
CA GLY A 74 5.55 -17.17 2.86
C GLY A 74 6.44 -16.09 3.46
N HIS A 75 7.70 -15.96 3.03
CA HIS A 75 8.59 -14.88 3.44
C HIS A 75 8.16 -13.53 2.84
N TYR A 76 7.80 -13.51 1.55
CA TYR A 76 7.31 -12.28 0.91
C TYR A 76 5.99 -11.81 1.53
N PHE A 77 5.06 -12.73 1.82
CA PHE A 77 3.81 -12.39 2.51
C PHE A 77 4.04 -11.75 3.88
N LYS A 78 4.93 -12.33 4.70
CA LYS A 78 5.33 -11.75 6.00
C LYS A 78 5.97 -10.37 5.84
N ARG A 79 6.85 -10.19 4.85
CA ARG A 79 7.47 -8.89 4.56
C ARG A 79 6.45 -7.84 4.14
N LEU A 80 5.52 -8.19 3.24
CA LEU A 80 4.44 -7.29 2.81
C LEU A 80 3.52 -6.92 3.97
N THR A 81 3.20 -7.88 4.84
CA THR A 81 2.43 -7.63 6.07
C THR A 81 3.16 -6.65 7.00
N ALA A 82 4.48 -6.83 7.20
CA ALA A 82 5.29 -5.92 8.00
C ALA A 82 5.35 -4.51 7.39
N ILE A 83 5.46 -4.38 6.05
CA ILE A 83 5.43 -3.09 5.35
C ILE A 83 4.06 -2.40 5.52
N ALA A 84 2.97 -3.16 5.42
CA ALA A 84 1.62 -2.63 5.60
C ALA A 84 1.40 -2.07 7.02
N ALA A 85 1.94 -2.73 8.05
CA ALA A 85 1.82 -2.31 9.45
C ALA A 85 2.83 -1.23 9.88
N SER A 86 3.97 -1.13 9.20
CA SER A 86 5.02 -0.14 9.52
C SER A 86 4.50 1.30 9.36
N PHE A 87 4.94 2.21 10.23
CA PHE A 87 4.66 3.66 10.17
C PHE A 87 3.17 4.07 10.22
N GLY A 88 2.28 3.15 10.62
CA GLY A 88 0.83 3.34 10.59
C GLY A 88 0.17 2.50 9.50
N ASP A 89 -0.99 1.94 9.84
CA ASP A 89 -1.84 1.21 8.91
C ASP A 89 -2.74 2.16 8.09
N ALA A 90 -3.51 1.60 7.16
CA ALA A 90 -4.38 2.38 6.28
C ALA A 90 -5.37 3.24 7.09
N ASP A 91 -5.98 2.69 8.13
CA ASP A 91 -6.95 3.38 8.97
C ASP A 91 -6.33 4.57 9.72
N TRP A 92 -5.11 4.41 10.23
CA TRP A 92 -4.36 5.50 10.83
C TRP A 92 -4.15 6.66 9.85
N HIS A 93 -3.73 6.35 8.62
CA HIS A 93 -3.48 7.36 7.59
C HIS A 93 -4.77 8.00 7.07
N ILE A 94 -5.87 7.25 6.94
CA ILE A 94 -7.19 7.80 6.59
C ILE A 94 -7.63 8.82 7.64
N ARG A 95 -7.52 8.48 8.93
CA ARG A 95 -7.82 9.43 10.03
C ARG A 95 -6.88 10.64 10.03
N ARG A 96 -5.63 10.50 9.60
CA ARG A 96 -4.67 11.61 9.49
C ARG A 96 -5.07 12.57 8.36
N ILE A 97 -5.42 12.04 7.19
CA ILE A 97 -5.90 12.85 6.05
C ILE A 97 -7.16 13.60 6.45
N ALA A 98 -8.14 12.94 7.07
CA ALA A 98 -9.37 13.59 7.52
C ALA A 98 -9.10 14.79 8.45
N ARG A 99 -8.11 14.68 9.35
CA ARG A 99 -7.67 15.78 10.23
C ARG A 99 -7.00 16.92 9.45
N ILE A 100 -6.14 16.61 8.48
CA ILE A 100 -5.49 17.61 7.62
C ILE A 100 -6.53 18.38 6.81
N ASP A 101 -7.45 17.65 6.17
CA ASP A 101 -8.49 18.24 5.33
C ASP A 101 -9.48 19.09 6.15
N ALA A 102 -9.77 18.69 7.40
CA ALA A 102 -10.57 19.50 8.32
C ALA A 102 -9.88 20.81 8.73
N ALA A 103 -8.58 20.75 9.05
CA ALA A 103 -7.79 21.93 9.40
C ALA A 103 -7.71 22.92 8.23
N ALA A 104 -7.52 22.42 7.00
CA ALA A 104 -7.50 23.25 5.80
C ALA A 104 -8.83 23.98 5.58
N ARG A 105 -9.98 23.31 5.80
CA ARG A 105 -11.30 23.94 5.71
C ARG A 105 -11.56 25.00 6.77
N SER A 106 -11.01 24.84 7.98
CA SER A 106 -11.17 25.85 9.04
C SER A 106 -10.30 27.09 8.85
N ALA A 107 -9.31 27.03 7.96
CA ALA A 107 -8.39 28.13 7.68
C ALA A 107 -8.77 28.95 6.44
N ALA A 108 -9.75 28.49 5.66
CA ALA A 108 -10.31 29.16 4.48
C ALA A 108 -11.58 29.94 4.84
#